data_AF-A0A7J9L319-F1
#
_entry.id   AF-A0A7J9L319-F1
#
_cell.length_a   1.000
_cell.length_b   1.000
_cell.length_c   1.000
_cell.angle_alpha   90.00
_cell.angle_beta   90.00
_cell.angle_gamma   90.00
#
_symmetry.space_group_name_H-M   'P 1'
#
loop_
_entity.id
_entity.type
_entity.pdbx_description
1 polymer ?
#
loop_
_entity_poly.entity_id
_entity_poly.type
_entity_poly.pdbx_seq_one_letter_code
_entity_poly.pdbx_strand_id
1 'polypeptide(L)'
;MSGNGASSSSLNMIAGEDVVNNNLSALVVDDSPLLRLLHDIHLKKYGLRVEVAENGKVAVDLFHLGASFDLVLMDKEMPVMNGVE
;
A
#
# COMPACT_ATOMS: atom_id res chain seq x y z
N MET A 1 -6.07 -42.57 30.76
CA MET A 1 -6.85 -41.78 29.77
C MET A 1 -6.23 -40.39 29.74
N SER A 2 -5.92 -39.95 28.52
CA SER A 2 -5.58 -38.60 28.02
C SER A 2 -4.96 -37.58 28.98
N GLY A 3 -3.83 -36.94 28.68
CA GLY A 3 -3.28 -36.62 27.37
C GLY A 3 -3.11 -35.10 27.28
N ASN A 4 -1.88 -34.69 26.97
CA ASN A 4 -1.43 -33.43 26.33
C ASN A 4 -1.73 -32.12 27.08
N GLY A 5 -0.73 -31.27 27.35
CA GLY A 5 0.12 -30.59 26.37
C GLY A 5 -0.36 -29.13 26.29
N ALA A 6 0.43 -28.08 26.40
CA ALA A 6 1.80 -27.90 26.02
C ALA A 6 2.49 -26.94 27.01
N SER A 7 3.64 -27.38 27.54
CA SER A 7 4.68 -26.47 28.00
C SER A 7 5.91 -26.83 27.19
N SER A 8 6.05 -26.21 26.03
CA SER A 8 7.32 -26.16 25.33
C SER A 8 7.31 -25.06 24.28
N SER A 9 8.42 -24.34 24.26
CA SER A 9 8.96 -23.62 23.10
C SER A 9 8.39 -22.22 22.89
N SER A 10 8.97 -21.28 23.63
CA SER A 10 9.30 -19.96 23.11
C SER A 10 9.89 -20.11 21.71
N LEU A 11 9.13 -19.76 20.67
CA LEU A 11 9.67 -19.57 19.33
C LEU A 11 9.92 -18.08 19.16
N ASN A 12 11.08 -17.65 19.65
CA ASN A 12 11.66 -16.38 19.25
C ASN A 12 12.22 -16.59 17.84
N MET A 13 11.39 -16.40 16.82
CA MET A 13 11.83 -16.39 15.43
C MET A 13 12.51 -15.05 15.18
N ILE A 14 13.84 -15.05 15.24
CA ILE A 14 14.68 -13.94 14.82
C ILE A 14 14.75 -14.02 13.29
N ALA A 15 13.82 -13.37 12.60
CA ALA A 15 14.07 -12.89 11.24
C ALA A 15 14.31 -11.39 11.39
N GLY A 16 15.55 -10.96 11.17
CA GLY A 16 15.86 -9.55 11.01
C GLY A 16 15.17 -9.04 9.77
N GLU A 17 13.94 -8.56 9.93
CA GLU A 17 13.44 -7.47 9.12
C GLU A 17 13.41 -6.29 10.08
N ASP A 18 14.22 -5.26 9.81
CA ASP A 18 13.97 -3.96 10.40
C ASP A 18 12.50 -3.68 10.12
N VAL A 19 11.64 -3.76 11.15
CA VAL A 19 10.29 -3.24 11.07
C VAL A 19 10.50 -1.73 10.97
N VAL A 20 10.75 -1.27 9.75
CA VAL A 20 10.80 0.14 9.46
C VAL A 20 9.41 0.61 9.81
N ASN A 21 9.30 1.35 10.92
CA ASN A 21 8.10 2.11 11.25
C ASN A 21 7.95 3.21 10.19
N ASN A 22 7.64 2.81 8.97
CA ASN A 22 7.42 3.68 7.85
C ASN A 22 6.04 4.28 8.04
N ASN A 23 6.01 5.47 8.63
CA ASN A 23 4.80 6.28 8.64
C ASN A 23 4.52 6.92 7.26
N LEU A 24 5.16 6.38 6.21
CA LEU A 24 5.05 6.82 4.84
C LEU A 24 3.70 6.42 4.25
N SER A 25 3.14 7.35 3.52
CA SER A 25 1.86 7.26 2.84
C SER A 25 2.07 7.29 1.33
N ALA A 26 1.33 6.47 0.61
CA ALA A 26 1.38 6.41 -0.84
C ALA A 26 -0.01 6.50 -1.46
N LEU A 27 -0.08 7.13 -2.63
CA LEU A 27 -1.24 7.10 -3.51
C LEU A 27 -0.91 6.33 -4.78
N VAL A 28 -1.73 5.33 -5.11
CA VAL A 28 -1.67 4.60 -6.39
C VAL A 28 -2.79 5.10 -7.29
N VAL A 29 -2.45 5.60 -8.48
CA VAL A 29 -3.40 6.12 -9.47
C VAL A 29 -3.26 5.31 -10.75
N ASP A 30 -4.27 4.50 -11.07
CA ASP A 30 -4.22 3.54 -12.18
C ASP A 30 -5.67 3.20 -12.59
N ASP A 31 -5.99 3.20 -13.88
CA ASP A 31 -7.35 2.92 -14.37
C ASP A 31 -7.66 1.41 -14.39
N SER A 32 -6.63 0.56 -14.46
CA SER A 32 -6.74 -0.89 -14.42
C SER A 32 -6.92 -1.38 -12.97
N PRO A 33 -8.08 -1.98 -12.62
CA PRO A 33 -8.33 -2.47 -11.27
C PRO A 33 -7.33 -3.54 -10.80
N LEU A 34 -6.80 -4.33 -11.75
CA LEU A 34 -5.83 -5.38 -11.45
C LEU A 34 -4.46 -4.80 -11.08
N LEU A 35 -3.98 -3.82 -11.85
CA LEU A 35 -2.69 -3.18 -11.58
C LEU A 35 -2.76 -2.34 -10.30
N ARG A 36 -3.86 -1.61 -10.11
CA ARG A 36 -4.13 -0.87 -8.87
C ARG A 36 -4.09 -1.78 -7.63
N LEU A 37 -4.72 -2.95 -7.69
CA LEU A 37 -4.68 -3.94 -6.61
C LEU A 37 -3.28 -4.51 -6.38
N LEU A 38 -2.55 -4.81 -7.46
CA LEU A 38 -1.19 -5.35 -7.38
C LEU A 38 -0.25 -4.36 -6.68
N HIS A 39 -0.31 -3.08 -7.07
CA HIS A 39 0.48 -2.02 -6.45
C HIS A 39 0.11 -1.78 -4.99
N ASP A 40 -1.19 -1.78 -4.65
CA ASP A 40 -1.67 -1.67 -3.28
C ASP A 40 -1.08 -2.76 -2.37
N ILE A 41 -1.16 -4.03 -2.80
CA ILE A 41 -0.63 -5.17 -2.05
C ILE A 41 0.88 -5.05 -1.87
N HIS A 42 1.62 -4.67 -2.93
CA HIS A 42 3.08 -4.55 -2.84
C HIS A 42 3.51 -3.43 -1.91
N LEU A 43 2.94 -2.24 -2.03
CA LEU A 43 3.31 -1.09 -1.19
C LEU A 43 2.93 -1.31 0.28
N LYS A 44 1.79 -1.94 0.56
CA LYS A 44 1.42 -2.35 1.93
C LYS A 44 2.37 -3.38 2.52
N LYS A 45 2.90 -4.31 1.72
CA LYS A 45 3.94 -5.27 2.16
C LYS A 45 5.24 -4.57 2.58
N TYR A 46 5.54 -3.41 2.00
CA TYR A 46 6.68 -2.57 2.40
C TYR A 46 6.37 -1.64 3.60
N GLY A 47 5.19 -1.77 4.21
CA GLY A 47 4.80 -1.02 5.40
C GLY A 47 4.20 0.36 5.13
N LEU A 48 3.87 0.70 3.89
CA LEU A 48 3.25 2.00 3.57
C LEU A 48 1.74 1.97 3.87
N ARG A 49 1.20 3.13 4.28
CA ARG A 49 -0.24 3.38 4.21
C ARG A 49 -0.61 3.74 2.77
N VAL A 50 -1.43 2.93 2.12
CA VAL A 50 -1.73 3.11 0.70
C VAL A 50 -3.19 3.49 0.52
N GLU A 51 -3.41 4.56 -0.23
CA GLU A 51 -4.69 4.90 -0.85
C GLU A 51 -4.64 4.65 -2.36
N VAL A 52 -5.82 4.44 -2.96
CA VAL A 52 -5.94 4.12 -4.38
C VAL A 52 -6.94 5.05 -5.06
N ALA A 53 -6.62 5.47 -6.27
CA ALA A 53 -7.46 6.27 -7.15
C ALA A 53 -7.57 5.59 -8.52
N GLU A 54 -8.76 5.63 -9.11
CA GLU A 54 -9.05 4.98 -10.39
C GLU A 54 -8.77 5.86 -11.61
N ASN A 55 -8.44 7.14 -11.41
CA ASN A 55 -8.04 8.07 -12.45
C ASN A 55 -7.36 9.32 -11.85
N GLY A 56 -6.72 10.12 -12.70
CA GLY A 56 -6.04 11.36 -12.30
C GLY A 56 -6.95 12.38 -11.61
N LYS A 57 -8.22 12.50 -12.02
CA LYS A 57 -9.17 13.45 -11.40
C LYS A 57 -9.40 13.12 -9.93
N VAL A 58 -9.62 11.84 -9.59
CA VAL A 58 -9.80 11.41 -8.19
C VAL A 58 -8.55 11.73 -7.38
N ALA A 59 -7.35 11.50 -7.95
CA ALA A 59 -6.09 11.83 -7.29
C ALA A 59 -5.94 13.34 -7.02
N VAL A 60 -6.31 14.18 -7.98
CA VAL A 60 -6.29 15.64 -7.85
C VAL A 60 -7.34 16.14 -6.85
N ASP A 61 -8.54 15.55 -6.83
CA ASP A 61 -9.58 15.88 -5.87
C ASP A 61 -9.11 15.59 -4.43
N LEU A 62 -8.43 14.45 -4.20
CA LEU A 62 -7.84 14.11 -2.89
C LEU A 62 -6.84 15.17 -2.43
N PHE A 63 -5.97 15.64 -3.33
CA PHE A 63 -5.01 16.69 -3.02
C PHE A 63 -5.70 18.02 -2.67
N HIS A 64 -6.74 18.42 -3.41
CA HIS A 64 -7.53 19.62 -3.09
C HIS A 64 -8.27 19.53 -1.75
N LEU A 65 -8.63 18.33 -1.32
CA LEU A 65 -9.21 18.08 0.00
C LEU A 65 -8.16 18.11 1.14
N GLY A 66 -6.88 18.31 0.81
CA GLY A 66 -5.79 18.42 1.78
C GLY A 66 -5.10 17.09 2.08
N ALA A 67 -5.37 16.02 1.30
CA ALA A 67 -4.58 14.81 1.40
C ALA A 67 -3.13 15.08 0.96
N SER A 68 -2.18 14.49 1.69
CA SER A 68 -0.77 14.55 1.36
C SER A 68 -0.20 13.14 1.40
N PHE A 69 0.68 12.84 0.46
CA PHE A 69 1.30 11.54 0.30
C PHE A 69 2.80 11.72 0.12
N ASP A 70 3.59 10.81 0.69
CA ASP A 70 5.04 10.79 0.56
C ASP A 70 5.48 10.22 -0.80
N LEU A 71 4.62 9.40 -1.42
CA LEU A 71 4.83 8.79 -2.72
C LEU A 71 3.53 8.81 -3.53
N VAL A 72 3.62 9.17 -4.81
CA VAL A 72 2.51 8.98 -5.76
C VAL A 72 3.00 8.10 -6.90
N LEU A 73 2.38 6.93 -7.06
CA LEU A 73 2.57 6.05 -8.19
C LEU A 73 1.42 6.29 -9.16
N MET A 74 1.67 7.02 -10.24
CA MET A 74 0.65 7.39 -11.20
C MET A 74 0.93 6.76 -12.56
N ASP A 75 -0.08 6.09 -13.12
CA ASP A 75 -0.04 5.61 -14.49
C ASP A 75 0.08 6.80 -15.45
N LYS A 76 1.00 6.67 -16.40
CA LYS A 76 1.28 7.68 -17.41
C LYS A 76 0.16 7.70 -18.46
N GLU A 77 -0.43 6.57 -18.79
CA GLU A 77 -1.41 6.45 -19.87
C GLU A 77 -2.78 6.00 -19.34
N MET A 78 -3.57 6.98 -18.90
CA MET A 78 -4.98 6.79 -18.54
C MET A 78 -5.90 7.39 -19.61
N PRO A 79 -7.05 6.77 -19.93
CA PRO A 79 -8.11 7.42 -20.69
C PRO A 79 -8.71 8.59 -19.87
N VAL A 80 -9.17 9.64 -20.55
CA VAL A 80 -9.81 10.86 -20.00
C VAL A 80 -8.86 11.95 -19.49
N MET A 81 -7.82 11.64 -18.71
CA MET A 81 -6.82 12.61 -18.23
C MET A 81 -5.49 11.90 -18.05
N ASN A 82 -4.43 12.37 -18.73
CA ASN A 82 -3.10 11.77 -18.57
C ASN A 82 -2.50 12.18 -17.21
N GLY A 83 -1.58 11.38 -16.67
CA GLY A 83 -0.93 11.68 -15.39
C GLY A 83 0.03 12.88 -15.40
N VAL A 84 -0.02 13.75 -16.41
CA VAL A 84 0.90 14.89 -16.56
C VAL A 84 0.14 16.24 -16.60
N GLU A 85 -1.18 16.20 -16.81
CA GLU A 85 -2.10 17.34 -16.83
C GLU A 85 -2.73 17.63 -15.47
#